data_AF-C9WMD4-F1
#
_entry.id   AF-C9WMD4-F1
#
_cell.length_a   1.000
_cell.length_b   1.000
_cell.length_c   1.000
_cell.angle_alpha   90.00
_cell.angle_beta   90.00
_cell.angle_gamma   90.00
#
_symmetry.space_group_name_H-M   'P 1'
#
loop_
_entity.id
_entity.type
_entity.pdbx_description
1 polymer ?
#
loop_
_entity_poly.entity_id
_entity_poly.type
_entity_poly.pdbx_seq_one_letter_code
_entity_poly.pdbx_strand_id
1 'polypeptide(L)'
;IIIFNETELKDPGNIGIDDVLGQITPFFFKHADAITPGDFIQFAGALSLTLCPGAPKVQFSIGRPPPIAPAPDFIVPQPVNTTDELLTAFAAVDFSPEELVALLTSHTVAGADDFAPPLQGVPFD
;
A
#
# COMPACT_ATOMS: atom_id res chain seq x y z
N ILE A 1 -2.29 -3.72 -8.48
CA ILE A 1 -3.16 -2.54 -8.34
C ILE A 1 -3.09 -1.53 -9.50
N ILE A 2 -1.93 -0.99 -9.95
CA ILE A 2 -1.89 -0.03 -11.10
C ILE A 2 -2.48 -0.64 -12.39
N ILE A 3 -2.13 -1.90 -12.71
CA ILE A 3 -2.48 -2.53 -13.99
C ILE A 3 -3.90 -3.07 -14.01
N PHE A 4 -4.36 -3.69 -12.91
CA PHE A 4 -5.70 -4.27 -12.80
C PHE A 4 -6.58 -3.46 -11.83
N ASN A 5 -6.52 -2.13 -11.92
CA ASN A 5 -7.20 -1.22 -10.99
C ASN A 5 -8.73 -1.38 -11.00
N GLU A 6 -9.34 -1.60 -12.17
CA GLU A 6 -10.79 -1.81 -12.33
C GLU A 6 -11.31 -3.04 -11.55
N THR A 7 -10.43 -3.98 -11.21
CA THR A 7 -10.74 -5.14 -10.38
C THR A 7 -10.29 -4.91 -8.94
N GLU A 8 -9.01 -4.61 -8.71
CA GLU A 8 -8.44 -4.57 -7.36
C GLU A 8 -9.00 -3.43 -6.49
N LEU A 9 -9.43 -2.31 -7.07
CA LEU A 9 -10.08 -1.21 -6.32
C LEU A 9 -11.50 -1.54 -5.85
N LYS A 10 -12.07 -2.69 -6.26
CA LYS A 10 -13.37 -3.15 -5.75
C LYS A 10 -13.24 -3.92 -4.43
N ASP A 11 -12.02 -4.30 -4.04
CA ASP A 11 -11.77 -4.90 -2.73
C ASP A 11 -12.05 -3.86 -1.63
N PRO A 12 -12.89 -4.16 -0.62
CA PRO A 12 -13.15 -3.25 0.49
C PRO A 12 -11.90 -2.78 1.25
N GLY A 13 -10.81 -3.57 1.25
CA GLY A 13 -9.55 -3.18 1.85
C GLY A 13 -8.76 -2.13 1.05
N ASN A 14 -9.15 -1.85 -0.20
CA ASN A 14 -8.51 -0.86 -1.08
C ASN A 14 -9.32 0.45 -1.25
N ILE A 15 -10.37 0.66 -0.45
CA ILE A 15 -11.15 1.90 -0.48
C ILE A 15 -10.21 3.11 -0.29
N GLY A 16 -10.35 4.12 -1.15
CA GLY A 16 -9.56 5.37 -1.14
C GLY A 16 -8.23 5.31 -1.88
N ILE A 17 -7.76 4.12 -2.29
CA ILE A 17 -6.47 3.99 -3.00
C ILE A 17 -6.52 4.57 -4.43
N ASP A 18 -7.70 4.74 -5.00
CA ASP A 18 -7.89 5.36 -6.31
C ASP A 18 -7.41 6.82 -6.36
N ASP A 19 -7.49 7.55 -5.25
CA ASP A 19 -7.02 8.94 -5.16
C ASP A 19 -5.51 9.04 -5.42
N VAL A 20 -4.70 8.26 -4.69
CA VAL A 20 -3.24 8.27 -4.88
C VAL A 20 -2.86 7.69 -6.23
N LEU A 21 -3.56 6.66 -6.70
CA LEU A 21 -3.32 6.12 -8.04
C LEU A 21 -3.62 7.14 -9.14
N GLY A 22 -4.66 7.96 -8.98
CA GLY A 22 -4.96 9.06 -9.90
C GLY A 22 -3.81 10.08 -10.02
N GLN A 23 -3.06 10.28 -8.93
CA GLN A 23 -1.91 11.20 -8.90
C GLN A 23 -0.62 10.57 -9.45
N ILE A 24 -0.31 9.32 -9.09
CA ILE A 24 1.00 8.73 -9.39
C ILE A 24 1.02 7.95 -10.72
N THR A 25 -0.11 7.41 -11.16
CA THR A 25 -0.19 6.56 -12.36
C THR A 25 0.25 7.27 -13.65
N PRO A 26 -0.02 8.58 -13.87
CA PRO A 26 0.50 9.31 -15.03
C PRO A 26 2.04 9.32 -15.10
N PHE A 27 2.72 9.35 -13.94
CA PHE A 27 4.19 9.28 -13.89
C PHE A 27 4.71 7.90 -14.25
N PHE A 28 4.03 6.83 -13.82
CA PHE A 28 4.33 5.48 -14.27
C PHE A 28 4.22 5.38 -15.79
N PHE A 29 3.08 5.77 -16.39
CA PHE A 29 2.88 5.65 -17.84
C PHE A 29 3.86 6.48 -18.66
N LYS A 30 4.30 7.63 -18.15
CA LYS A 30 5.35 8.43 -18.78
C LYS A 30 6.71 7.71 -18.84
N HIS A 31 6.96 6.78 -17.92
CA HIS A 31 8.23 6.07 -17.76
C HIS A 31 8.09 4.55 -17.90
N ALA A 32 7.00 4.06 -18.49
CA ALA A 32 6.68 2.63 -18.57
C ALA A 32 7.64 1.83 -19.45
N ASP A 33 8.45 2.51 -20.26
CA ASP A 33 9.58 1.95 -21.02
C ASP A 33 10.80 1.64 -20.15
N ALA A 34 10.91 2.26 -18.97
CA ALA A 34 12.09 2.19 -18.09
C ALA A 34 11.83 1.49 -16.75
N ILE A 35 10.58 1.43 -16.27
CA ILE A 35 10.24 0.84 -14.97
C ILE A 35 8.96 0.03 -15.03
N THR A 36 8.91 -1.09 -14.30
CA THR A 36 7.69 -1.91 -14.18
C THR A 36 6.73 -1.29 -13.15
N PRO A 37 5.42 -1.58 -13.21
CA PRO A 37 4.46 -1.02 -12.26
C PRO A 37 4.78 -1.41 -10.81
N GLY A 38 5.27 -2.63 -10.58
CA GLY A 38 5.68 -3.06 -9.25
C GLY A 38 6.91 -2.31 -8.72
N ASP A 39 7.91 -2.08 -9.58
CA ASP A 39 9.10 -1.31 -9.20
C ASP A 39 8.75 0.16 -8.97
N PHE A 40 7.84 0.73 -9.77
CA PHE A 40 7.36 2.09 -9.61
C PHE A 40 6.69 2.32 -8.25
N ILE A 41 5.75 1.46 -7.84
CA ILE A 41 5.06 1.57 -6.54
C ILE A 41 6.07 1.55 -5.39
N GLN A 42 7.01 0.60 -5.42
CA GLN A 42 8.00 0.45 -4.35
C GLN A 42 9.01 1.60 -4.34
N PHE A 43 9.38 2.13 -5.51
CA PHE A 43 10.20 3.33 -5.60
C PHE A 43 9.46 4.56 -5.06
N ALA A 44 8.20 4.75 -5.43
CA ALA A 44 7.38 5.86 -4.97
C ALA A 44 7.21 5.84 -3.44
N GLY A 45 6.95 4.67 -2.84
CA GLY A 45 6.86 4.51 -1.39
C GLY A 45 8.20 4.74 -0.67
N ALA A 46 9.31 4.24 -1.21
CA ALA A 46 10.64 4.50 -0.64
C ALA A 46 11.01 6.00 -0.73
N LEU A 47 10.66 6.65 -1.84
CA LEU A 47 10.89 8.07 -2.06
C LEU A 47 10.02 8.94 -1.14
N SER A 48 8.74 8.60 -0.93
CA SER A 48 7.84 9.38 -0.08
C SER A 48 8.33 9.44 1.35
N LEU A 49 8.83 8.33 1.89
CA LEU A 49 9.41 8.27 3.24
C LEU A 49 10.63 9.18 3.41
N THR A 50 11.35 9.53 2.34
CA THR A 50 12.48 10.48 2.46
C THR A 50 12.05 11.90 2.84
N LEU A 51 10.76 12.21 2.71
CA LEU A 51 10.16 13.48 3.10
C LEU A 51 9.66 13.47 4.55
N CYS A 52 9.68 12.33 5.23
CA CYS A 52 9.22 12.16 6.61
C CYS A 52 10.43 12.23 7.57
N PRO A 53 10.57 13.28 8.39
CA PRO A 53 11.66 13.37 9.36
C PRO A 53 11.67 12.18 10.32
N GLY A 54 12.82 11.51 10.44
CA GLY A 54 12.98 10.33 11.30
C GLY A 54 12.69 9.00 10.61
N ALA A 55 12.13 8.99 9.40
CA ALA A 55 11.93 7.76 8.65
C ALA A 55 13.27 7.11 8.24
N PRO A 56 13.34 5.77 8.20
CA PRO A 56 14.53 5.07 7.72
C PRO A 56 14.72 5.28 6.22
N LYS A 57 15.97 5.17 5.75
CA LYS A 57 16.24 5.03 4.31
C LYS A 57 15.95 3.60 3.89
N VAL A 58 14.76 3.38 3.35
CA VAL A 58 14.32 2.06 2.86
C VAL A 58 15.17 1.63 1.66
N GLN A 59 15.65 0.39 1.68
CA GLN A 59 16.36 -0.19 0.55
C GLN A 59 15.40 -0.38 -0.63
N PHE A 60 15.78 0.16 -1.79
CA PHE A 60 15.06 -0.07 -3.04
C PHE A 60 15.82 -1.07 -3.92
N SER A 61 15.13 -2.12 -4.34
CA SER A 61 15.60 -3.11 -5.32
C SER A 61 14.65 -3.12 -6.51
N ILE A 62 15.22 -3.19 -7.72
CA ILE A 62 14.52 -3.21 -9.01
C ILE A 62 14.52 -4.63 -9.59
N GLY A 63 13.50 -4.98 -10.38
CA GLY A 63 13.40 -6.26 -11.08
C GLY A 63 12.06 -6.97 -10.91
N ARG A 64 11.01 -6.31 -10.42
CA ARG A 64 9.67 -6.92 -10.30
C ARG A 64 9.09 -7.13 -11.70
N PRO A 65 8.66 -8.35 -12.06
CA PRO A 65 8.01 -8.58 -13.34
C PRO A 65 6.64 -7.87 -13.41
N PRO A 66 6.14 -7.56 -14.62
CA PRO A 66 4.76 -7.10 -14.79
C PRO A 66 3.75 -8.12 -14.21
N PRO A 67 2.66 -7.65 -13.58
CA PRO A 67 1.63 -8.55 -13.04
C PRO A 67 0.88 -9.24 -14.18
N ILE A 68 0.51 -10.50 -13.97
CA ILE A 68 -0.16 -11.34 -14.99
C ILE A 68 -1.67 -11.51 -14.77
N ALA A 69 -2.16 -11.20 -13.57
CA ALA A 69 -3.56 -11.28 -13.17
C ALA A 69 -3.83 -10.31 -12.01
N PRO A 70 -5.10 -9.90 -11.78
CA PRO A 70 -5.48 -9.20 -10.55
C PRO A 70 -5.25 -10.08 -9.32
N ALA A 71 -5.06 -9.43 -8.18
CA ALA A 71 -5.07 -10.11 -6.89
C ALA A 71 -6.46 -10.71 -6.59
N PRO A 72 -6.54 -11.82 -5.84
CA PRO A 72 -7.81 -12.26 -5.23
C PRO A 72 -8.35 -11.20 -4.28
N ASP A 73 -9.68 -11.14 -4.14
CA ASP A 73 -10.33 -10.27 -3.16
C ASP A 73 -10.05 -10.73 -1.71
N PHE A 74 -10.19 -9.81 -0.77
CA PHE A 74 -10.10 -10.00 0.69
C PHE A 74 -8.73 -10.44 1.18
N ILE A 75 -7.66 -10.09 0.46
CA ILE A 75 -6.27 -10.29 0.91
C ILE A 75 -5.69 -9.06 1.62
N VAL A 76 -6.38 -7.93 1.59
CA VAL A 76 -5.96 -6.68 2.24
C VAL A 76 -6.58 -6.60 3.64
N PRO A 77 -5.76 -6.42 4.70
CA PRO A 77 -6.26 -6.22 6.06
C PRO A 77 -7.24 -5.06 6.18
N GLN A 78 -8.30 -5.26 6.97
CA GLN A 78 -9.29 -4.23 7.29
C GLN A 78 -9.23 -3.87 8.78
N PRO A 79 -9.60 -2.62 9.15
CA PRO A 79 -9.61 -2.17 10.55
C PRO A 79 -10.62 -2.92 11.43
N VAL A 80 -11.56 -3.65 10.83
CA VAL A 80 -12.54 -4.49 11.53
C VAL A 80 -12.04 -5.91 11.81
N ASN A 81 -10.89 -6.31 11.23
CA ASN A 81 -10.34 -7.63 11.48
C ASN A 81 -9.88 -7.79 12.93
N THR A 82 -10.04 -9.00 13.45
CA THR A 82 -9.50 -9.36 14.76
C THR A 82 -7.98 -9.51 14.71
N THR A 83 -7.31 -9.40 15.86
CA THR A 83 -5.86 -9.61 15.94
C THR A 83 -5.44 -10.99 15.43
N ASP A 84 -6.20 -12.05 15.72
CA ASP A 84 -5.89 -13.41 15.25
C ASP A 84 -5.99 -13.54 13.73
N GLU A 85 -6.98 -12.87 13.11
CA GLU A 85 -7.11 -12.81 11.64
C GLU A 85 -5.91 -12.10 11.01
N LEU A 86 -5.49 -10.98 11.58
CA LEU A 86 -4.32 -10.21 11.10
C LEU A 86 -3.04 -11.03 11.23
N LEU A 87 -2.80 -11.64 12.40
CA LEU A 87 -1.62 -12.49 12.61
C LEU A 87 -1.61 -13.69 11.66
N THR A 88 -2.78 -14.31 11.40
CA THR A 88 -2.90 -15.42 10.46
C THR A 88 -2.61 -14.98 9.03
N ALA A 89 -3.13 -13.83 8.60
CA ALA A 89 -2.90 -13.31 7.25
C ALA A 89 -1.42 -12.97 7.00
N PHE A 90 -0.74 -12.34 7.97
CA PHE A 90 0.68 -12.01 7.85
C PHE A 90 1.59 -13.24 7.97
N ALA A 91 1.24 -14.22 8.80
CA ALA A 91 1.95 -15.50 8.83
C ALA A 91 1.87 -16.26 7.50
N ALA A 92 0.77 -16.12 6.74
CA ALA A 92 0.62 -16.75 5.42
C ALA A 92 1.56 -16.15 4.34
N VAL A 93 2.16 -14.99 4.62
CA VAL A 93 3.19 -14.35 3.77
C VAL A 93 4.55 -14.26 4.48
N ASP A 94 4.79 -15.16 5.43
CA ASP A 94 6.04 -15.35 6.16
C ASP A 94 6.47 -14.17 7.06
N PHE A 95 5.52 -13.39 7.58
CA PHE A 95 5.79 -12.34 8.58
C PHE A 95 5.55 -12.82 10.02
N SER A 96 6.45 -12.43 10.93
CA SER A 96 6.27 -12.61 12.37
C SER A 96 5.32 -11.56 12.98
N PRO A 97 4.75 -11.80 14.17
CA PRO A 97 3.97 -10.79 14.90
C PRO A 97 4.74 -9.49 15.13
N GLU A 98 6.04 -9.58 15.41
CA GLU A 98 6.91 -8.41 15.62
C GLU A 98 7.10 -7.62 14.33
N GLU A 99 7.20 -8.29 13.19
CA GLU A 99 7.32 -7.62 11.88
C GLU A 99 6.00 -6.96 11.47
N LEU A 100 4.84 -7.58 11.77
CA LEU A 100 3.53 -6.92 11.61
C LEU A 100 3.46 -5.63 12.43
N VAL A 101 3.82 -5.68 13.71
CA VAL A 101 3.84 -4.48 14.56
C VAL A 101 4.82 -3.43 14.02
N ALA A 102 5.98 -3.84 13.53
CA ALA A 102 6.94 -2.93 12.90
C ALA A 102 6.35 -2.23 11.67
N LEU A 103 5.63 -2.95 10.81
CA LEU A 103 4.97 -2.39 9.62
C LEU A 103 3.85 -1.39 9.96
N LEU A 104 3.15 -1.57 11.09
CA LEU A 104 2.15 -0.61 11.58
C LEU A 104 2.74 0.75 11.97
N THR A 105 4.07 0.88 12.09
CA THR A 105 4.73 2.18 12.31
C THR A 105 4.43 3.16 11.17
N SER A 106 4.06 2.69 9.98
CA SER A 106 3.57 3.55 8.89
C SER A 106 2.40 4.45 9.31
N HIS A 107 1.63 4.08 10.34
CA HIS A 107 0.54 4.90 10.88
C HIS A 107 1.01 6.18 11.58
N THR A 108 2.30 6.34 11.91
CA THR A 108 2.85 7.61 12.46
C THR A 108 2.94 8.75 11.43
N VAL A 109 2.70 8.43 10.15
CA VAL A 109 2.68 9.41 9.04
C VAL A 109 1.46 9.17 8.15
N ALA A 110 0.33 8.78 8.74
CA ALA A 110 -0.90 8.47 8.02
C ALA A 110 -2.14 9.13 8.63
N GLY A 111 -3.20 9.21 7.83
CA GLY A 111 -4.53 9.61 8.27
C GLY A 111 -5.61 8.83 7.53
N ALA A 112 -6.85 8.98 7.98
CA ALA A 112 -8.01 8.28 7.43
C ALA A 112 -8.98 9.25 6.74
N ASP A 113 -9.35 8.92 5.50
CA ASP A 113 -10.32 9.66 4.69
C ASP A 113 -11.70 8.99 4.60
N ASP A 114 -11.74 7.65 4.57
CA ASP A 114 -12.96 6.91 4.22
C ASP A 114 -13.64 6.18 5.39
N PHE A 115 -13.01 6.14 6.57
CA PHE A 115 -13.53 5.37 7.70
C PHE A 115 -14.65 6.07 8.48
N ALA A 116 -14.62 7.41 8.57
CA ALA A 116 -15.60 8.18 9.34
C ALA A 116 -16.18 9.38 8.56
N PRO A 117 -16.90 9.14 7.44
CA PRO A 117 -17.50 10.23 6.67
C PRO A 117 -18.40 11.12 7.55
N PRO A 118 -18.36 12.46 7.38
CA PRO A 118 -17.67 13.21 6.33
C PRO A 118 -16.24 13.67 6.69
N LEU A 119 -15.64 13.14 7.76
CA LEU A 119 -14.29 13.53 8.17
C LEU A 119 -13.25 12.97 7.19
N GLN A 120 -12.32 13.80 6.76
CA GLN A 120 -11.18 13.45 5.90
C GLN A 120 -9.89 13.93 6.55
N GLY A 121 -8.79 13.23 6.31
CA GLY A 121 -7.45 13.53 6.81
C GLY A 121 -7.32 13.39 8.32
N VAL A 122 -8.10 12.50 8.95
CA VAL A 122 -8.04 12.29 10.41
C VAL A 122 -6.73 11.58 10.75
N PRO A 123 -5.78 12.22 11.45
CA PRO A 123 -4.48 11.60 11.74
C PRO A 123 -4.62 10.46 12.75
N PHE A 124 -3.68 9.50 12.70
CA PHE A 124 -3.63 8.41 13.67
C PHE A 124 -2.83 8.76 14.95
N ASP A 125 -1.98 9.80 14.92
CA ASP A 125 -1.23 10.33 16.08
C ASP A 125 -1.20 11.87 16.17
#